data_AF-A0A7K3GNK1-F1
#
_entry.id   AF-A0A7K3GNK1-F1
#
_cell.length_a   1.000
_cell.length_b   1.000
_cell.length_c   1.000
_cell.angle_alpha   90.00
_cell.angle_beta   90.00
_cell.angle_gamma   90.00
#
_symmetry.space_group_name_H-M   'P 1'
#
loop_
_entity.id
_entity.type
_entity.pdbx_description
1 polymer ?
#
loop_
_entity_poly.entity_id
_entity_poly.type
_entity_poly.pdbx_seq_one_letter_code
_entity_poly.pdbx_strand_id
1 'polypeptide(L)'
;MTTADRWTRTMRERLGLGRLLPLGGPRDGAWIAERAARDVLLAAARDVTGVQLGVLRVGLADPRDTREPAVPSPLGALPPGPLRVTAGFTAAVGG
;
A
#
# COMPACT_ATOMS: atom_id res chain seq x y z
N MET A 1 -26.92 17.87 -7.50
CA MET A 1 -25.58 17.27 -7.36
C MET A 1 -24.83 17.46 -8.67
N THR A 2 -23.80 18.30 -8.69
CA THR A 2 -23.08 18.70 -9.92
C THR A 2 -21.86 17.82 -10.16
N THR A 3 -21.31 17.85 -11.39
CA THR A 3 -20.05 17.16 -11.75
C THR A 3 -18.90 17.49 -10.81
N ALA A 4 -18.82 18.74 -10.32
CA ALA A 4 -17.78 19.18 -9.39
C ALA A 4 -17.85 18.46 -8.03
N ASP A 5 -19.05 18.20 -7.51
CA ASP A 5 -19.26 17.49 -6.24
C ASP A 5 -18.85 16.02 -6.34
N ARG A 6 -19.23 15.36 -7.44
CA ARG A 6 -18.85 13.98 -7.73
C ARG A 6 -17.33 13.85 -7.91
N TRP A 7 -16.69 14.81 -8.58
CA TRP A 7 -15.24 14.86 -8.74
C TRP A 7 -14.51 15.03 -7.42
N THR A 8 -14.95 15.98 -6.58
CA THR A 8 -14.33 16.25 -5.28
C THR A 8 -14.47 15.06 -4.34
N ARG A 9 -15.62 14.37 -4.36
CA ARG A 9 -15.82 13.14 -3.58
C ARG A 9 -14.89 12.00 -4.05
N THR A 10 -14.79 11.79 -5.36
CA THR A 10 -13.92 10.77 -5.95
C THR A 10 -12.44 11.03 -5.64
N MET A 11 -12.02 12.29 -5.65
CA MET A 11 -10.65 12.67 -5.28
C MET A 11 -10.39 12.48 -3.77
N ARG A 12 -11.35 12.81 -2.89
CA ARG A 12 -11.23 12.55 -1.45
C ARG A 12 -11.15 11.07 -1.13
N GLU A 13 -11.99 10.27 -1.78
CA GLU A 13 -11.96 8.80 -1.66
C GLU A 13 -10.59 8.27 -2.10
N ARG A 14 -10.05 8.72 -3.24
CA ARG A 14 -8.71 8.34 -3.71
C ARG A 14 -7.59 8.78 -2.78
N LEU A 15 -7.61 10.01 -2.26
CA LEU A 15 -6.63 10.49 -1.28
C LEU A 15 -6.67 9.67 0.01
N GLY A 16 -7.85 9.18 0.40
CA GLY A 16 -8.02 8.30 1.55
C GLY A 16 -7.44 6.89 1.37
N LEU A 17 -7.22 6.42 0.14
CA LEU A 17 -6.70 5.08 -0.18
C LEU A 17 -5.15 5.04 -0.19
N GLY A 18 -4.50 6.18 -0.41
CA GLY A 18 -3.05 6.24 -0.64
C GLY A 18 -2.67 5.78 -2.05
N ARG A 19 -1.43 5.28 -2.23
CA ARG A 19 -1.01 4.72 -3.52
C ARG A 19 -1.66 3.37 -3.77
N LEU A 20 -1.73 2.97 -5.04
CA LEU A 20 -2.17 1.63 -5.41
C LEU A 20 -0.92 0.75 -5.61
N LEU A 21 -0.92 -0.41 -4.96
CA LEU A 21 0.19 -1.37 -4.96
C LEU A 21 -0.17 -2.54 -5.88
N PRO A 22 0.70 -2.93 -6.83
CA PRO A 22 0.43 -4.07 -7.69
C PRO A 22 0.37 -5.36 -6.88
N LEU A 23 -0.57 -6.23 -7.22
CA LEU A 23 -0.68 -7.57 -6.68
C LEU A 23 -0.29 -8.57 -7.77
N GLY A 24 0.70 -9.40 -7.47
CA GLY A 24 1.21 -10.40 -8.41
C GLY A 24 2.10 -9.80 -9.50
N GLY A 25 2.10 -10.44 -10.65
CA GLY A 25 2.88 -10.08 -11.82
C GLY A 25 2.19 -9.07 -12.74
N PRO A 26 2.88 -8.62 -13.80
CA PRO A 26 2.40 -7.55 -14.68
C PRO A 26 1.15 -7.92 -15.50
N ARG A 27 0.85 -9.21 -15.61
CA ARG A 27 -0.32 -9.74 -16.35
C ARG A 27 -1.56 -9.87 -15.49
N ASP A 28 -1.43 -9.80 -14.16
CA ASP A 28 -2.53 -10.07 -13.25
C ASP A 28 -3.52 -8.90 -13.18
N GLY A 29 -3.08 -7.68 -13.52
CA GLY A 29 -3.97 -6.51 -13.61
C GLY A 29 -4.70 -6.22 -12.29
N ALA A 30 -4.07 -6.54 -11.16
CA ALA A 30 -4.66 -6.42 -9.83
C ALA A 30 -3.87 -5.42 -8.98
N TRP A 31 -4.60 -4.60 -8.20
CA TRP A 31 -4.01 -3.63 -7.29
C TRP A 31 -4.76 -3.61 -5.96
N ILE A 32 -4.02 -3.35 -4.88
CA ILE A 32 -4.57 -3.07 -3.54
C ILE A 32 -4.25 -1.64 -3.13
N ALA A 33 -5.17 -1.00 -2.40
CA ALA A 33 -4.89 0.28 -1.77
C ALA A 33 -3.79 0.13 -0.70
N GLU A 34 -2.80 1.03 -0.70
CA GLU A 34 -1.72 1.07 0.30
C GLU A 34 -2.31 1.10 1.71
N ARG A 35 -3.40 1.85 1.93
CA ARG A 35 -4.10 1.87 3.22
C ARG A 35 -4.61 0.49 3.63
N ALA A 36 -5.28 -0.24 2.74
CA ALA A 36 -5.82 -1.56 3.05
C ALA A 36 -4.70 -2.56 3.39
N ALA A 37 -3.58 -2.52 2.65
CA ALA A 37 -2.40 -3.32 2.97
C ALA A 37 -1.80 -2.94 4.33
N ARG A 38 -1.70 -1.64 4.64
CA ARG A 38 -1.21 -1.17 5.94
C ARG A 38 -2.11 -1.61 7.09
N ASP A 39 -3.43 -1.54 6.94
CA ASP A 39 -4.37 -1.93 7.99
C ASP A 39 -4.20 -3.40 8.39
N VAL A 40 -4.01 -4.30 7.41
CA VAL A 40 -3.74 -5.73 7.66
C VAL A 40 -2.39 -5.94 8.37
N LEU A 41 -1.33 -5.27 7.89
CA LEU A 41 0.01 -5.38 8.48
C LEU A 41 0.06 -4.80 9.91
N LEU A 42 -0.65 -3.69 10.15
CA LEU A 42 -0.80 -3.09 11.48
C LEU A 42 -1.55 -4.02 12.43
N ALA A 43 -2.61 -4.69 11.96
CA ALA A 43 -3.35 -5.66 12.76
C ALA A 43 -2.45 -6.84 13.16
N ALA A 44 -1.76 -7.46 12.20
CA ALA A 44 -0.83 -8.56 12.46
C ALA A 44 0.30 -8.17 13.45
N ALA A 45 0.82 -6.94 13.36
CA ALA A 45 1.85 -6.47 14.29
C ALA A 45 1.34 -6.29 15.73
N ARG A 46 0.05 -5.96 15.92
CA ARG A 46 -0.54 -5.82 17.27
C ARG A 46 -0.69 -7.16 17.99
N ASP A 47 -0.76 -8.26 17.24
CA ASP A 47 -0.84 -9.60 17.81
C ASP A 47 0.51 -10.08 18.38
N VAL A 48 1.60 -9.34 18.15
CA VAL A 48 2.93 -9.64 18.69
C VAL A 48 3.10 -8.98 20.05
N THR A 49 3.09 -9.79 21.11
CA THR A 49 3.24 -9.30 22.50
C THR A 49 4.61 -8.64 22.73
N GLY A 50 4.62 -7.52 23.46
CA GLY A 50 5.85 -6.80 23.83
C GLY A 50 6.48 -5.99 22.69
N VAL A 51 5.83 -5.93 21.52
CA VAL A 51 6.30 -5.19 20.34
C VAL A 51 5.39 -4.01 20.05
N GLN A 52 5.98 -2.82 19.93
CA GLN A 52 5.32 -1.62 19.47
C GLN A 52 5.75 -1.31 18.04
N LEU A 53 4.77 -1.25 17.14
CA LEU A 53 5.01 -0.89 15.74
C LEU A 53 5.13 0.64 15.59
N GLY A 54 6.22 1.08 14.99
CA GLY A 54 6.48 2.45 14.59
C GLY A 54 6.10 2.70 13.12
N VAL A 55 6.98 3.36 12.38
CA VAL A 55 6.71 3.73 10.98
C VAL A 55 6.67 2.48 10.09
N LEU A 56 5.54 2.27 9.41
CA LEU A 56 5.35 1.25 8.37
C LEU A 56 5.32 1.90 6.98
N ARG A 57 6.14 1.39 6.05
CA ARG A 57 6.19 1.80 4.65
C ARG A 57 6.13 0.59 3.72
N VAL A 58 5.47 0.78 2.58
CA VAL A 58 5.42 -0.20 1.49
C VAL A 58 5.82 0.50 0.20
N GLY A 59 6.73 -0.11 -0.56
CA GLY A 59 7.20 0.44 -1.84
C GLY A 59 7.85 -0.64 -2.70
N LEU A 60 8.45 -0.23 -3.83
CA LEU A 60 9.21 -1.15 -4.68
C LEU A 60 10.46 -1.64 -3.95
N ALA A 61 10.78 -2.92 -4.10
CA ALA A 61 11.99 -3.51 -3.53
C ALA A 61 13.26 -3.04 -4.25
N ASP A 62 13.20 -2.92 -5.58
CA ASP A 62 14.17 -2.21 -6.41
C ASP A 62 13.39 -1.35 -7.43
N PRO A 63 13.51 -0.02 -7.42
CA PRO A 63 12.87 0.86 -8.40
C PRO A 63 13.26 0.57 -9.86
N ARG A 64 14.39 -0.12 -10.09
CA ARG A 64 14.90 -0.50 -11.41
C ARG A 64 14.38 -1.85 -11.88
N ASP A 65 13.93 -2.71 -10.97
CA ASP A 65 13.30 -4.01 -11.29
C ASP A 65 11.78 -3.84 -11.33
N THR A 66 11.32 -3.02 -12.27
CA THR A 66 9.90 -2.81 -12.55
C THR A 66 9.58 -3.32 -13.94
N ARG A 67 8.32 -3.70 -14.12
CA ARG A 67 7.80 -4.22 -15.39
C ARG A 67 6.63 -3.37 -15.84
N GLU A 68 6.50 -3.23 -17.14
CA GLU A 68 5.33 -2.57 -17.72
C GLU A 68 4.09 -3.43 -17.47
N PRO A 69 3.00 -2.85 -16.93
CA PRO A 69 1.77 -3.59 -16.72
C PRO A 69 1.13 -3.93 -18.06
N ALA A 70 0.73 -5.19 -18.24
CA ALA A 70 0.06 -5.65 -19.46
C ALA A 70 -1.40 -5.16 -19.54
N VAL A 71 -1.96 -4.74 -18.40
CA VAL A 71 -3.29 -4.13 -18.27
C VAL A 71 -3.11 -2.64 -17.93
N PRO A 72 -3.91 -1.72 -18.52
CA PRO A 72 -3.81 -0.30 -18.20
C PRO A 72 -3.86 -0.04 -16.70
N SER A 73 -2.78 0.54 -16.18
CA SER A 73 -2.66 0.80 -14.76
C SER A 73 -3.55 1.97 -14.32
N PRO A 74 -4.22 1.88 -13.16
CA PRO A 74 -4.92 3.02 -12.60
C PRO A 74 -3.92 4.15 -12.28
N LEU A 75 -4.42 5.39 -12.39
CA LEU A 75 -3.63 6.60 -12.17
C LEU A 75 -3.05 6.62 -10.74
N GLY A 76 -1.73 6.78 -10.64
CA GLY A 76 -0.99 6.84 -9.38
C GLY A 76 -0.62 5.49 -8.77
N ALA A 77 -0.85 4.38 -9.48
CA ALA A 77 -0.36 3.07 -9.04
C ALA A 77 1.15 2.93 -9.24
N LEU A 78 1.78 2.14 -8.37
CA LEU A 78 3.15 1.70 -8.59
C LEU A 78 3.21 0.72 -9.78
N PRO A 79 4.30 0.75 -10.57
CA PRO A 79 4.51 -0.23 -11.62
C PRO A 79 4.66 -1.64 -11.02
N PRO A 80 4.20 -2.69 -11.70
CA PRO A 80 4.43 -4.07 -11.29
C PRO A 80 5.90 -4.37 -11.00
N GLY A 81 6.16 -4.98 -9.84
CA GLY A 81 7.50 -5.32 -9.39
C GLY A 81 7.46 -5.84 -7.96
N PRO A 82 8.52 -6.52 -7.50
CA PRO A 82 8.59 -6.99 -6.12
C PRO A 82 8.41 -5.81 -5.14
N LEU A 83 7.54 -5.99 -4.15
CA LEU A 83 7.32 -4.98 -3.11
C LEU A 83 8.18 -5.28 -1.89
N ARG A 84 8.64 -4.22 -1.24
CA ARG A 84 9.33 -4.25 0.05
C ARG A 84 8.45 -3.58 1.10
N VAL A 85 8.22 -4.31 2.18
CA VAL A 85 7.61 -3.79 3.40
C VAL A 85 8.74 -3.51 4.39
N THR A 86 8.79 -2.27 4.88
CA THR A 86 9.73 -1.87 5.95
C THR A 86 8.93 -1.34 7.12
N ALA A 87 9.21 -1.86 8.31
CA ALA A 87 8.54 -1.42 9.51
C ALA A 87 9.57 -1.25 10.64
N GLY A 88 9.48 -0.13 11.36
CA GLY A 88 10.25 0.07 12.59
C GLY A 88 9.51 -0.56 13.77
N PHE A 89 10.24 -1.28 14.62
CA PHE A 89 9.67 -1.89 15.82
C PHE A 89 10.49 -1.50 17.05
N THR A 90 9.80 -1.28 18.16
CA THR A 90 10.40 -1.20 19.49
C THR A 90 9.96 -2.43 20.25
N ALA A 91 10.91 -3.20 20.78
CA ALA A 91 10.60 -4.35 21.63
C ALA A 91 10.99 -4.01 23.07
N ALA A 92 10.08 -4.28 24.00
CA ALA A 92 10.37 -4.24 25.43
C ALA A 92 10.37 -5.68 25.96
N VAL A 93 11.46 -6.08 26.61
CA VAL A 93 11.44 -7.29 27.44
C VAL A 93 10.63 -6.91 28.68
N GLY A 94 9.51 -7.60 28.91
CA GLY A 94 8.78 -7.46 30.17
C GLY A 94 9.73 -7.79 31.33
N GLY A 95 9.84 -6.87 32.28
CA GLY A 95 10.55 -7.11 33.54
C GLY A 95 9.89 -8.18 34.38
#